data_AF-A0A194X7Z6-F1
#
_entry.id   AF-A0A194X7Z6-F1
#
_cell.length_a   1.000
_cell.length_b   1.000
_cell.length_c   1.000
_cell.angle_alpha   90.00
_cell.angle_beta   90.00
_cell.angle_gamma   90.00
#
_symmetry.space_group_name_H-M   'P 1'
#
loop_
_entity.id
_entity.type
_entity.pdbx_description
1 polymer ?
#
loop_
_entity_poly.entity_id
_entity_poly.type
_entity_poly.pdbx_seq_one_letter_code
_entity_poly.pdbx_strand_id
1 'polypeptide(L)'
;MGSQLVVPECYICKSKAVVQITIQITKTPHNPYAWLERAPLLLYLGYPESGAGDARKAQRLATAILNMDEIGILAKKETCELVASTDCAITASFQNFGGGA
;
A
#
# COMPACT_ATOMS: atom_id res chain seq x y z
N MET A 1 -7.92 -12.86 -38.99
CA MET A 1 -7.00 -11.78 -38.56
C MET A 1 -7.09 -11.69 -37.05
N GLY A 2 -6.13 -12.29 -36.34
CA GLY A 2 -6.10 -12.24 -34.87
C GLY A 2 -5.53 -10.90 -34.43
N SER A 3 -6.35 -10.06 -33.83
CA SER A 3 -5.89 -8.84 -33.18
C SER A 3 -4.99 -9.22 -32.00
N GLN A 4 -3.69 -8.99 -32.14
CA GLN A 4 -2.74 -9.02 -31.04
C GLN A 4 -3.24 -8.07 -29.96
N LEU A 5 -3.63 -8.62 -28.81
CA LEU A 5 -3.92 -7.84 -27.61
C LEU A 5 -2.63 -7.12 -27.23
N VAL A 6 -2.55 -5.83 -27.55
CA VAL A 6 -1.49 -4.94 -27.09
C VAL A 6 -1.69 -4.81 -25.58
N VAL A 7 -0.95 -5.61 -24.81
CA VAL A 7 -0.96 -5.52 -23.36
C VAL A 7 -0.18 -4.25 -22.98
N PRO A 8 -0.82 -3.23 -22.39
CA PRO A 8 -0.15 -1.99 -22.05
C PRO A 8 0.93 -2.22 -20.99
N GLU A 9 1.83 -1.24 -20.88
CA GLU A 9 3.08 -1.31 -20.11
C GLU A 9 2.86 -1.93 -18.70
N CYS A 10 3.53 -3.07 -18.51
CA CYS A 10 3.49 -4.05 -17.42
C CYS A 10 2.14 -4.34 -16.69
N TYR A 11 1.13 -4.83 -17.40
CA TYR A 11 -0.07 -5.46 -16.79
C TYR A 11 0.29 -6.55 -15.75
N ILE A 12 1.25 -7.42 -16.06
CA ILE A 12 1.68 -8.52 -15.15
C ILE A 12 2.29 -7.97 -13.84
N CYS A 13 3.08 -6.91 -13.91
CA CYS A 13 3.68 -6.30 -12.71
C CYS A 13 2.59 -5.78 -11.77
N LYS A 14 1.59 -5.08 -12.33
CA LYS A 14 0.50 -4.51 -11.54
C LYS A 14 -0.38 -5.59 -10.92
N SER A 15 -0.66 -6.68 -11.63
CA SER A 15 -1.36 -7.83 -11.06
C SER A 15 -0.58 -8.45 -9.89
N LYS A 16 0.75 -8.62 -10.02
CA LYS A 16 1.60 -9.08 -8.91
C LYS A 16 1.58 -8.11 -7.73
N ALA A 17 1.63 -6.81 -7.98
CA ALA A 17 1.57 -5.78 -6.94
C ALA A 17 0.24 -5.84 -6.18
N VAL A 18 -0.90 -6.00 -6.86
CA VAL A 18 -2.21 -6.20 -6.20
C VAL A 18 -2.21 -7.41 -5.27
N VAL A 19 -1.60 -8.53 -5.68
CA VAL A 19 -1.50 -9.73 -4.82
C VAL A 19 -0.65 -9.43 -3.57
N GLN A 20 0.52 -8.80 -3.74
CA GLN A 20 1.39 -8.46 -2.61
C GLN A 20 0.71 -7.51 -1.63
N ILE A 21 0.07 -6.45 -2.13
CA ILE A 21 -0.66 -5.50 -1.29
C ILE A 21 -1.88 -6.16 -0.63
N THR A 22 -2.54 -7.11 -1.30
CA THR A 22 -3.63 -7.89 -0.68
C THR A 22 -3.13 -8.71 0.50
N ILE A 23 -1.94 -9.33 0.40
CA ILE A 23 -1.31 -10.02 1.53
C ILE A 23 -0.94 -9.05 2.65
N GLN A 24 -0.52 -7.83 2.32
CA GLN A 24 -0.25 -6.79 3.33
C GLN A 24 -1.53 -6.35 4.05
N ILE A 25 -2.63 -6.19 3.31
CA ILE A 25 -3.95 -5.87 3.85
C ILE A 25 -4.46 -6.95 4.81
N THR A 26 -4.21 -8.23 4.54
CA THR A 26 -4.64 -9.30 5.47
C THR A 26 -3.87 -9.26 6.80
N LYS A 27 -2.62 -8.75 6.79
CA LYS A 27 -1.80 -8.57 8.00
C LYS A 27 -2.10 -7.26 8.72
N THR A 28 -2.37 -6.20 7.97
CA THR A 28 -2.57 -4.82 8.47
C THR A 28 -3.85 -4.21 7.88
N PRO A 29 -5.04 -4.70 8.29
CA PRO A 29 -6.30 -4.35 7.67
C PRO A 29 -6.75 -2.90 7.93
N HIS A 30 -6.19 -2.23 8.94
CA HIS A 30 -6.49 -0.84 9.29
C HIS A 30 -5.48 0.15 8.75
N ASN A 31 -4.40 -0.31 8.11
CA ASN A 31 -3.43 0.56 7.46
C ASN A 31 -4.05 1.25 6.22
N PRO A 32 -4.32 2.58 6.26
CA PRO A 32 -4.94 3.29 5.14
C PRO A 32 -4.07 3.28 3.88
N TYR A 33 -2.74 3.21 4.02
CA TYR A 33 -1.81 3.29 2.91
C TYR A 33 -1.89 2.06 2.00
N ALA A 34 -2.02 0.86 2.56
CA ALA A 34 -2.14 -0.36 1.78
C ALA A 34 -3.42 -0.38 0.92
N TRP A 35 -4.53 0.14 1.44
CA TRP A 35 -5.77 0.33 0.66
C TRP A 35 -5.59 1.39 -0.44
N LEU A 36 -4.92 2.49 -0.11
CA LEU A 36 -4.68 3.58 -1.07
C LEU A 36 -3.76 3.15 -2.22
N GLU A 37 -2.72 2.36 -1.95
CA GLU A 37 -1.82 1.84 -2.98
C GLU A 37 -2.50 0.84 -3.93
N ARG A 38 -3.43 0.03 -3.42
CA ARG A 38 -4.13 -0.98 -4.23
C ARG A 38 -5.16 -0.36 -5.17
N ALA A 39 -5.82 0.72 -4.75
CA ALA A 39 -6.90 1.37 -5.50
C ALA A 39 -6.54 1.73 -6.97
N PRO A 40 -5.46 2.48 -7.27
CA PRO A 40 -5.10 2.81 -8.66
C PRO A 40 -4.68 1.60 -9.49
N LEU A 41 -4.16 0.54 -8.86
CA LEU A 41 -3.81 -0.69 -9.56
C LEU A 41 -5.05 -1.45 -10.01
N LEU A 42 -6.08 -1.53 -9.16
CA LEU A 42 -7.35 -2.15 -9.52
C LEU A 42 -8.07 -1.38 -10.62
N LEU A 43 -8.04 -0.04 -10.57
CA LEU A 43 -8.55 0.81 -11.65
C LEU A 43 -7.83 0.51 -12.97
N TYR A 44 -6.49 0.43 -12.96
CA TYR A 44 -5.71 0.11 -14.15
C TYR A 44 -6.01 -1.28 -14.73
N LEU A 45 -6.26 -2.27 -13.86
CA LEU A 45 -6.55 -3.65 -14.26
C LEU A 45 -8.01 -3.88 -14.69
N GLY A 46 -8.83 -2.83 -14.71
CA GLY A 46 -10.23 -2.91 -15.14
C GLY A 46 -11.21 -3.33 -14.05
N TYR A 47 -10.87 -3.13 -12.78
CA TYR A 47 -11.75 -3.38 -11.62
C TYR A 47 -12.11 -2.07 -10.90
N PRO A 48 -12.86 -1.15 -11.54
CA PRO A 48 -13.06 0.20 -11.03
C PRO A 48 -13.87 0.25 -9.72
N GLU A 49 -14.85 -0.65 -9.54
CA GLU A 49 -15.67 -0.71 -8.32
C GLU A 49 -14.83 -1.13 -7.12
N SER A 50 -13.96 -2.14 -7.30
CA SER A 50 -13.03 -2.57 -6.27
C SER A 50 -12.02 -1.48 -5.93
N GLY A 51 -11.49 -0.77 -6.94
CA GLY A 51 -10.59 0.35 -6.74
C GLY A 51 -11.24 1.52 -5.98
N ALA A 52 -12.48 1.87 -6.31
CA ALA A 52 -13.24 2.90 -5.60
C ALA A 52 -13.57 2.47 -4.16
N GLY A 53 -13.89 1.19 -3.94
CA GLY A 53 -14.08 0.62 -2.60
C GLY A 53 -12.83 0.75 -1.72
N ASP A 54 -11.67 0.44 -2.29
CA ASP A 54 -10.38 0.59 -1.61
C ASP A 54 -10.06 2.05 -1.29
N ALA A 55 -10.25 2.97 -2.23
CA ALA A 55 -10.05 4.41 -2.02
C ALA A 55 -10.96 4.95 -0.89
N ARG A 56 -12.24 4.55 -0.88
CA ARG A 56 -13.18 4.93 0.18
C ARG A 56 -12.75 4.36 1.54
N LYS A 57 -12.25 3.12 1.58
CA LYS A 57 -11.77 2.52 2.83
C LYS A 57 -10.52 3.24 3.36
N ALA A 58 -9.57 3.56 2.49
CA ALA A 58 -8.40 4.38 2.84
C ALA A 58 -8.82 5.74 3.43
N GLN A 59 -9.76 6.43 2.78
CA GLN A 59 -10.30 7.71 3.27
C GLN A 59 -10.90 7.58 4.68
N ARG A 60 -11.73 6.56 4.91
CA ARG A 60 -12.36 6.33 6.23
C ARG A 60 -11.33 6.07 7.33
N LEU A 61 -10.33 5.24 7.04
CA LEU A 61 -9.26 4.93 8.00
C LEU A 61 -8.41 6.17 8.30
N ALA A 62 -8.02 6.94 7.28
CA ALA A 62 -7.29 8.19 7.46
C ALA A 62 -8.10 9.22 8.27
N THR A 63 -9.40 9.34 8.00
CA THR A 63 -10.29 10.23 8.77
C THR A 63 -10.40 9.78 10.23
N ALA A 64 -10.53 8.47 10.47
CA ALA A 64 -10.57 7.92 11.82
C ALA A 64 -9.27 8.20 12.60
N ILE A 65 -8.10 8.12 11.94
CA ILE A 65 -6.81 8.51 12.54
C ILE A 65 -6.83 9.97 12.98
N LEU A 66 -7.29 10.88 12.13
CA LEU A 66 -7.35 12.31 12.44
C LEU A 66 -8.31 12.62 13.60
N ASN A 67 -9.43 11.90 13.66
CA ASN A 67 -10.42 12.05 14.73
C ASN A 67 -10.04 11.31 16.03
N MET A 68 -9.00 10.45 15.99
CA MET A 68 -8.60 9.58 17.09
C MET A 68 -9.72 8.66 17.59
N ASP A 69 -10.59 8.22 16.67
CA ASP A 69 -11.63 7.23 16.96
C ASP A 69 -10.99 5.86 17.29
N GLU A 70 -11.74 4.92 17.88
CA GLU A 70 -11.22 3.58 18.24
C GLU A 70 -10.51 2.88 17.07
N ILE A 71 -11.11 2.93 15.88
CA ILE A 71 -10.52 2.39 14.64
C ILE A 71 -9.28 3.20 14.21
N GLY A 72 -9.28 4.51 14.48
CA GLY A 72 -8.15 5.40 14.22
C GLY A 72 -6.93 5.07 15.06
N ILE A 73 -7.11 4.67 16.32
CA ILE A 73 -6.01 4.23 17.20
C ILE A 73 -5.36 2.96 16.64
N LEU A 74 -6.17 1.98 16.22
CA LEU A 74 -5.69 0.75 15.57
C LEU A 74 -4.96 1.06 14.26
N ALA A 75 -5.56 1.89 13.41
CA ALA A 75 -4.98 2.31 12.14
C ALA A 75 -3.65 3.04 12.31
N LYS A 76 -3.55 3.94 13.30
CA LYS A 76 -2.30 4.63 13.65
C LYS A 76 -1.22 3.65 14.08
N LYS A 77 -1.57 2.68 14.95
CA LYS A 77 -0.63 1.65 15.41
C LYS A 77 -0.05 0.85 14.24
N GLU A 78 -0.92 0.29 13.38
CA GLU A 78 -0.48 -0.49 12.21
C GLU A 78 0.35 0.34 11.23
N THR A 79 0.01 1.61 11.03
CA THR A 79 0.78 2.52 10.17
C THR A 79 2.18 2.77 10.75
N CYS A 80 2.28 3.01 12.05
CA CYS A 80 3.55 3.24 12.74
C CYS A 80 4.44 1.97 12.75
N GLU A 81 3.87 0.78 12.94
CA GLU A 81 4.63 -0.48 12.92
C GLU A 81 5.26 -0.74 11.55
N LEU A 82 4.57 -0.37 10.46
CA LEU A 82 5.12 -0.47 9.12
C LEU A 82 6.28 0.51 8.89
N VAL A 83 6.12 1.76 9.31
CA VAL A 83 7.17 2.80 9.19
C VAL A 83 8.38 2.47 10.06
N ALA A 84 8.17 1.95 11.28
CA ALA A 84 9.26 1.52 12.15
C ALA A 84 10.07 0.36 11.54
N SER A 85 9.42 -0.53 10.78
CA SER A 85 10.11 -1.60 10.05
C SER A 85 10.96 -1.06 8.88
N THR A 86 10.57 0.06 8.27
CA THR A 86 11.33 0.70 7.19
C THR A 86 12.43 1.64 7.70
N ASP A 87 12.24 2.29 8.85
CA ASP A 87 13.25 3.19 9.46
C ASP A 87 14.44 2.40 10.04
N CYS A 88 14.23 1.14 10.45
CA CYS A 88 15.32 0.24 10.85
C CYS A 88 16.21 -0.16 9.65
N ALA A 89 15.63 -0.25 8.44
CA ALA A 89 16.40 -0.58 7.23
C ALA A 89 17.21 0.63 6.69
N ILE A 90 16.71 1.86 6.91
CA ILE A 90 17.39 3.08 6.45
C ILE A 90 18.53 3.48 7.40
N THR A 91 18.38 3.28 8.71
CA THR A 91 19.47 3.54 9.67
C THR A 91 20.60 2.50 9.61
N ALA A 92 20.31 1.24 9.26
CA ALA A 92 21.34 0.23 9.01
C ALA A 92 22.21 0.52 7.77
N SER A 93 21.70 1.31 6.82
CA SER A 93 22.42 1.65 5.57
C SER A 93 23.31 2.91 5.70
N PHE A 94 23.05 3.76 6.70
CA PHE A 94 23.82 5.00 6.91
C PHE A 94 25.06 4.83 7.80
N GLN A 95 25.18 3.73 8.55
CA GLN A 95 26.33 3.50 9.43
C GLN A 95 27.60 3.00 8.70
N ASN A 96 27.57 2.77 7.38
CA ASN A 96 28.72 2.29 6.60
C ASN A 96 29.45 3.37 5.77
N PHE A 97 29.07 4.66 5.86
CA PHE A 97 29.74 5.73 5.10
C PHE A 97 30.63 6.68 5.92
N GLY A 98 30.89 6.39 7.20
CA GLY A 98 31.70 7.25 8.07
C GLY A 98 32.66 6.48 8.97
N GLY A 99 33.73 5.94 8.39
CA GLY A 99 34.75 5.22 9.16
C GLY A 99 36.02 4.95 8.36
N GLY A 100 36.49 5.94 7.63
CA GLY A 100 37.79 5.92 6.96
C GLY A 100 38.55 7.21 7.24
N ALA A 101 39.36 7.18 8.30
CA ALA A 101 40.57 7.98 8.50
C ALA A 101 41.35 7.38 9.67
#